data_AF-A0A0F9N4P5-F1
#
_entry.id   AF-A0A0F9N4P5-F1
#
_cell.length_a   1.000
_cell.length_b   1.000
_cell.length_c   1.000
_cell.angle_alpha   90.00
_cell.angle_beta   90.00
_cell.angle_gamma   90.00
#
_symmetry.space_group_name_H-M   'P 1'
#
loop_
_entity.id
_entity.type
_entity.pdbx_description
1 polymer ?
#
loop_
_entity_poly.entity_id
_entity_poly.type
_entity_poly.pdbx_seq_one_letter_code
_entity_poly.pdbx_strand_id
1 'polypeptide(L)' 'MPSSEKIEQSLTTRQGKPIRLITIYEPERVTELFYQQFGDTWVPYKRVVLTIH' A
#
# COMPACT_ATOMS: atom_id res chain seq x y z
N MET A 1 9.62 0.21 -22.17
CA MET A 1 8.30 0.19 -21.52
C MET A 1 8.54 0.02 -20.04
N PRO A 2 8.37 1.03 -19.19
CA PRO A 2 8.39 0.77 -17.76
C PRO A 2 6.95 0.44 -17.37
N SER A 3 6.66 -0.86 -17.33
CA SER A 3 5.38 -1.39 -16.87
C SER A 3 5.25 -1.10 -15.38
N SER A 4 4.11 -0.55 -14.96
CA SER A 4 3.84 -0.39 -13.53
C SER A 4 3.69 -1.77 -12.88
N GLU A 5 4.50 -2.07 -11.86
CA GLU A 5 4.39 -3.31 -11.09
C GLU A 5 3.62 -3.04 -9.79
N LYS A 6 2.71 -3.96 -9.43
CA LYS A 6 1.92 -3.86 -8.21
C LYS A 6 2.16 -5.08 -7.33
N ILE A 7 2.58 -4.84 -6.10
CA ILE A 7 2.76 -5.88 -5.07
C ILE A 7 1.76 -5.63 -3.95
N GLU A 8 1.08 -6.69 -3.48
CA GLU A 8 0.17 -6.64 -2.33
C GLU A 8 0.72 -7.49 -1.18
N GLN A 9 0.77 -6.90 0.01
CA GLN A 9 1.25 -7.54 1.23
C GLN A 9 0.23 -7.38 2.36
N SER A 10 0.02 -8.45 3.12
CA SER A 10 -0.81 -8.43 4.32
C SER A 10 0.07 -8.25 5.56
N LEU A 11 -0.23 -7.21 6.34
CA LEU A 11 0.46 -6.82 7.56
C LEU A 11 -0.54 -6.78 8.72
N THR A 12 -0.04 -6.71 9.96
CA THR A 12 -0.87 -6.54 11.15
C THR A 12 -0.33 -5.40 11.98
N THR A 13 -1.20 -4.50 12.46
CA THR A 13 -0.79 -3.44 13.40
C THR A 13 -0.31 -4.04 14.72
N ARG A 14 0.42 -3.25 15.50
CA ARG A 14 0.74 -3.58 16.90
C ARG A 14 -0.50 -3.90 17.75
N GLN A 15 -1.67 -3.39 17.36
CA GLN A 15 -2.95 -3.62 18.04
C GLN A 15 -3.72 -4.84 17.48
N GLY A 16 -3.13 -5.62 16.58
CA GLY A 16 -3.75 -6.83 16.01
C GLY A 16 -4.71 -6.56 14.84
N LYS A 17 -4.84 -5.32 14.36
CA LYS A 17 -5.71 -5.00 13.22
C LYS A 17 -5.01 -5.28 11.89
N PRO A 18 -5.64 -5.98 10.95
CA PRO A 18 -5.00 -6.30 9.69
C PRO A 18 -4.91 -5.06 8.79
N ILE A 19 -3.79 -4.96 8.06
CA ILE A 19 -3.45 -3.92 7.11
C ILE A 19 -3.12 -4.60 5.78
N ARG A 20 -3.56 -4.01 4.67
CA ARG A 20 -3.06 -4.33 3.33
C ARG A 20 -2.16 -3.19 2.86
N LEU A 21 -0.92 -3.53 2.54
CA LEU A 21 0.01 -2.65 1.86
C LEU A 21 -0.02 -2.99 0.37
N ILE A 22 -0.26 -1.98 -0.46
CA ILE A 22 -0.13 -2.06 -1.90
C ILE A 22 1.03 -1.15 -2.31
N THR A 23 2.08 -1.73 -2.86
CA THR A 23 3.22 -0.99 -3.42
C THR A 23 3.09 -0.97 -4.93
N ILE A 24 3.07 0.22 -5.49
CA ILE A 24 2.97 0.49 -6.93
C ILE A 24 4.31 1.07 -7.36
N TYR A 25 5.04 0.33 -8.18
CA TYR A 25 6.27 0.78 -8.81
C TYR A 25 5.92 1.41 -10.15
N GLU A 26 6.27 2.66 -10.28
CA GLU A 26 6.20 3.44 -11.52
C GLU A 26 7.62 3.89 -11.88
N PRO A 27 7.85 4.32 -13.13
CA PRO A 27 9.20 4.51 -13.66
C PRO A 27 10.03 5.54 -12.87
N GLU A 28 9.36 6.55 -12.30
CA GLU A 28 9.98 7.69 -11.60
C GLU A 28 9.50 7.81 -10.15
N ARG A 29 8.61 6.91 -9.70
CA ARG A 29 8.01 6.99 -8.37
C ARG A 29 7.56 5.64 -7.85
N VAL A 30 7.55 5.51 -6.54
CA VAL A 30 6.98 4.38 -5.82
C VAL A 30 5.86 4.91 -4.94
N THR A 31 4.67 4.33 -5.07
CA THR A 31 3.51 4.70 -4.25
C THR A 31 3.14 3.54 -3.35
N GLU A 32 3.05 3.80 -2.04
CA GLU A 32 2.59 2.86 -1.03
C GLU A 32 1.20 3.27 -0.53
N LEU A 33 0.22 2.38 -0.71
CA LEU A 33 -1.15 2.55 -0.22
C LEU A 33 -1.40 1.57 0.91
N PHE A 34 -1.87 2.09 2.05
CA PHE A 34 -2.21 1.30 3.22
C PHE A 34 -3.72 1.32 3.43
N TYR A 35 -4.30 0.12 3.48
CA TYR A 35 -5.69 -0.09 3.81
C TYR A 35 -5.79 -0.79 5.16
N GLN A 36 -6.70 -0.37 6.01
CA GLN A 36 -6.99 -1.04 7.27
C GLN A 36 -8.40 -1.62 7.21
N GLN A 37 -8.60 -2.78 7.83
CA GLN A 37 -9.91 -3.39 7.93
C GLN A 37 -10.75 -2.73 9.03
N PHE A 38 -11.96 -2.32 8.68
CA PHE A 38 -12.99 -1.83 9.60
C PHE A 38 -14.29 -2.60 9.32
N GLY A 39 -14.67 -3.47 10.25
CA GLY A 39 -15.72 -4.47 10.00
C GLY A 39 -15.33 -5.38 8.83
N ASP A 40 -16.20 -5.47 7.82
CA ASP A 40 -15.98 -6.25 6.60
C ASP A 40 -15.38 -5.44 5.45
N THR A 41 -15.02 -4.17 5.68
CA THR A 41 -14.55 -3.26 4.63
C THR A 41 -13.09 -2.87 4.81
N TRP A 42 -12.35 -2.82 3.70
CA TRP A 42 -11.02 -2.23 3.64
C TRP A 42 -11.11 -0.76 3.32
N VAL A 43 -10.66 0.10 4.22
CA VAL A 43 -10.66 1.55 4.01
C VAL A 43 -9.24 2.08 3.87
N PRO A 44 -8.98 3.03 2.96
CA PRO A 44 -7.70 3.71 2.89
C PRO A 44 -7.41 4.39 4.23
N TYR A 45 -6.26 4.09 4.81
CA TYR A 45 -5.83 4.66 6.09
C TYR A 45 -4.61 5.56 5.94
N LYS A 46 -3.68 5.23 5.02
CA LYS A 46 -2.48 6.03 4.76
C LYS A 46 -2.04 5.90 3.30
N ARG A 47 -1.51 6.98 2.74
CA ARG A 47 -0.83 7.00 1.44
C ARG A 47 0.56 7.60 1.63
N VAL A 48 1.58 6.94 1.11
CA VAL A 48 2.95 7.45 1.03
C VAL A 48 3.37 7.45 -0.43
N VAL A 49 3.92 8.57 -0.90
CA VAL A 49 4.45 8.68 -2.26
C VAL A 49 5.93 8.99 -2.11
N LEU A 50 6.76 8.14 -2.67
CA LEU A 50 8.21 8.29 -2.73
C LEU A 50 8.62 8.51 -4.18
N THR A 51 9.27 9.63 -4.46
CA THR A 51 9.83 9.90 -5.79
C THR A 51 11.31 9.54 -5.76
N ILE A 52 11.72 8.57 -6.59
CA ILE A 52 13.12 8.13 -6.71
C ILE A 52 13.57 8.60 -8.09
N HIS A 53 14.52 9.55 -8.12
CA HIS A 53 15.14 10.06 -9.34
C HIS A 53 16.51 9.42 -9.53
#